data_AF-A0A382W4P3-F1
#
_entry.id   AF-A0A382W4P3-F1
#
_cell.length_a   1.000
_cell.length_b   1.000
_cell.length_c   1.000
_cell.angle_alpha   90.00
_cell.angle_beta   90.00
_cell.angle_gamma   90.00
#
_symmetry.space_group_name_H-M   'P 1'
#
loop_
_entity.id
_entity.type
_entity.pdbx_description
1 polymer ?
#
loop_
_entity_poly.entity_id
_entity_poly.type
_entity_poly.pdbx_seq_one_letter_code
_entity_poly.pdbx_strand_id
1 'polypeptide(L)'
;MVGRNRLTALVGEDDVAGYQRDGVGVLRGIFAGDWLDTLCHGVERNLAEPGPYASEHGEGQGRFFDDYCNWERIPEYRAFVYESPAAAVAAAVMQSPSAQFFHEHVLVKEPGTAKRTPWHQD
;
A
#
# COMPACT_ATOMS: atom_id res chain seq x y z
N MET A 1 18.78 6.54 -1.01
CA MET A 1 19.42 5.29 -1.49
C MET A 1 19.54 4.33 -0.31
N VAL A 2 18.67 3.33 -0.23
CA VAL A 2 18.82 2.25 0.75
C VAL A 2 19.99 1.37 0.28
N GLY A 3 21.07 1.28 1.05
CA GLY A 3 22.24 0.48 0.67
C GLY A 3 21.87 -0.98 0.45
N ARG A 4 22.54 -1.65 -0.49
CA ARG A 4 22.30 -3.05 -0.89
C ARG A 4 22.26 -4.05 0.28
N ASN A 5 22.96 -3.75 1.38
CA ASN A 5 23.00 -4.54 2.62
C ASN A 5 21.75 -4.36 3.52
N ARG A 6 21.01 -3.25 3.40
CA ARG A 6 19.73 -3.03 4.10
C ARG A 6 18.57 -3.73 3.38
N LEU A 7 18.70 -4.00 2.08
CA LEU A 7 17.63 -4.60 1.27
C LEU A 7 17.53 -6.12 1.47
N THR A 8 18.66 -6.81 1.59
CA THR A 8 18.72 -8.23 1.98
C THR A 8 18.19 -8.49 3.40
N ALA A 9 18.17 -7.47 4.27
CA ALA A 9 17.53 -7.56 5.58
C ALA A 9 15.99 -7.42 5.52
N LEU A 10 15.44 -6.96 4.39
CA LEU A 10 14.00 -6.73 4.19
C LEU A 10 13.34 -7.77 3.30
N VAL A 11 14.07 -8.34 2.34
CA VAL A 11 13.57 -9.37 1.41
C VAL A 11 14.59 -10.48 1.32
N GLY A 12 14.23 -11.67 1.78
CA GLY A 12 15.04 -12.88 1.72
C GLY A 12 14.86 -13.67 0.42
N GLU A 13 15.73 -14.66 0.20
CA GLU A 13 15.64 -15.55 -0.97
C GLU A 13 14.33 -16.36 -0.97
N ASP A 14 13.88 -16.81 0.20
CA ASP A 14 12.62 -17.54 0.35
C ASP A 14 11.39 -16.68 0.02
N ASP A 15 11.44 -15.37 0.31
CA ASP A 15 10.36 -14.44 -0.05
C ASP A 15 10.26 -14.29 -1.58
N VAL A 16 11.41 -14.15 -2.24
CA VAL A 16 11.48 -14.08 -3.71
C VAL A 16 11.01 -15.39 -4.33
N ALA A 17 11.52 -16.52 -3.86
CA ALA A 17 11.12 -17.84 -4.38
C ALA A 17 9.63 -18.12 -4.16
N GLY A 18 9.08 -17.71 -3.02
CA GLY A 18 7.65 -17.79 -2.72
C GLY A 18 6.82 -16.96 -3.70
N TYR A 19 7.17 -15.68 -3.88
CA TYR A 19 6.48 -14.80 -4.81
C TYR A 19 6.53 -15.32 -6.26
N GLN A 20 7.69 -15.81 -6.74
CA GLN A 20 7.83 -16.33 -8.10
C GLN A 20 7.00 -17.61 -8.33
N ARG A 21 6.80 -18.44 -7.30
CA ARG A 21 6.00 -19.66 -7.38
C ARG A 21 4.50 -19.37 -7.28
N ASP A 22 4.11 -18.54 -6.32
CA ASP A 22 2.71 -18.38 -5.91
C ASP A 22 2.04 -17.13 -6.49
N GLY A 23 2.82 -16.21 -7.08
CA GLY A 23 2.35 -14.90 -7.55
C GLY A 23 2.07 -13.89 -6.43
N VAL A 24 2.28 -14.27 -5.17
CA VAL A 24 2.03 -13.46 -3.97
C VAL A 24 2.96 -13.89 -2.82
N GLY A 25 3.31 -12.98 -1.91
CA GLY A 25 4.15 -13.26 -0.74
C GLY A 25 3.81 -12.35 0.44
N VAL A 26 4.21 -12.74 1.66
CA VAL A 26 3.96 -11.97 2.89
C VAL A 26 5.28 -11.52 3.51
N LEU A 27 5.54 -10.21 3.46
CA LEU A 27 6.65 -9.59 4.16
C LEU A 27 6.15 -8.91 5.44
N ARG A 28 6.75 -9.22 6.59
CA ARG A 28 6.30 -8.69 7.90
C ARG A 28 7.23 -7.59 8.39
N GLY A 29 6.64 -6.53 8.92
CA GLY A 29 7.38 -5.45 9.59
C GLY A 29 8.12 -4.46 8.66
N ILE A 30 7.94 -4.57 7.34
CA ILE A 30 8.63 -3.72 6.35
C ILE A 30 8.35 -2.22 6.56
N PHE A 31 7.12 -1.88 6.94
CA PHE A 31 6.68 -0.50 7.14
C PHE A 31 6.40 -0.18 8.61
N ALA A 32 6.98 -0.91 9.55
CA ALA A 32 6.76 -0.66 10.98
C ALA A 32 7.34 0.71 11.42
N GLY A 33 6.84 1.23 12.55
CA GLY A 33 7.24 2.52 13.10
C GLY A 33 6.63 3.69 12.33
N ASP A 34 7.43 4.73 12.08
CA ASP A 34 7.01 6.01 11.53
C ASP A 34 6.23 5.90 10.20
N TRP A 35 6.44 4.85 9.40
CA TRP A 35 5.68 4.65 8.16
C TRP A 35 4.23 4.26 8.41
N LEU A 36 3.94 3.44 9.43
CA LEU A 36 2.55 3.16 9.81
C LEU A 36 1.87 4.43 10.31
N ASP A 37 2.51 5.20 11.18
CA ASP A 37 1.96 6.46 11.71
C ASP A 37 1.71 7.47 10.58
N THR A 38 2.66 7.56 9.63
CA THR A 38 2.53 8.39 8.43
C THR A 38 1.32 7.98 7.59
N LEU A 39 1.17 6.69 7.28
CA LEU A 39 0.03 6.19 6.51
C LEU A 39 -1.31 6.40 7.25
N CYS A 40 -1.35 6.19 8.57
CA CYS A 40 -2.52 6.45 9.39
C CYS A 40 -2.97 7.92 9.29
N HIS A 41 -2.05 8.87 9.48
CA HIS A 41 -2.36 10.29 9.32
C HIS A 41 -2.79 10.63 7.88
N GLY A 42 -2.19 9.99 6.88
CA GLY A 42 -2.57 10.15 5.48
C GLY A 42 -4.01 9.71 5.21
N VAL A 43 -4.40 8.55 5.74
CA VAL A 43 -5.76 8.01 5.63
C VAL A 43 -6.77 8.90 6.36
N GLU A 44 -6.46 9.35 7.57
CA GLU A 44 -7.32 10.29 8.30
C GLU A 44 -7.53 11.59 7.54
N ARG A 45 -6.48 12.17 6.97
CA ARG A 45 -6.60 13.35 6.11
C ARG A 45 -7.43 13.07 4.87
N ASN A 46 -7.22 11.91 4.22
CA ASN A 46 -8.00 11.56 3.03
C ASN A 46 -9.50 11.45 3.37
N LEU A 47 -9.84 10.87 4.52
CA LEU A 47 -11.23 10.74 4.96
C LEU A 47 -11.85 12.10 5.28
N ALA A 48 -11.08 13.04 5.85
CA ALA A 48 -11.53 14.39 6.17
C ALA A 48 -11.65 15.29 4.93
N GLU A 49 -10.77 15.10 3.96
CA GLU A 49 -10.68 15.86 2.73
C GLU A 49 -10.66 14.88 1.54
N PRO A 50 -11.81 14.32 1.11
CA PRO A 50 -11.84 13.38 0.00
C PRO A 50 -11.43 13.99 -1.34
N GLY A 51 -10.85 13.17 -2.20
CA GLY A 51 -10.41 13.52 -3.53
C GLY A 51 -11.55 13.49 -4.54
N PRO A 52 -11.27 13.85 -5.81
CA PRO A 52 -12.28 13.90 -6.86
C PRO A 52 -12.83 12.52 -7.25
N TYR A 53 -12.11 11.44 -6.90
CA TYR A 53 -12.49 10.05 -7.19
C TYR A 53 -12.99 9.31 -5.95
N ALA A 54 -13.24 10.03 -4.85
CA ALA A 54 -13.75 9.45 -3.64
C ALA A 54 -15.15 8.85 -3.86
N SER A 55 -15.36 7.68 -3.28
CA SER A 55 -16.62 6.96 -3.36
C SER A 55 -16.96 6.36 -2.00
N GLU A 56 -18.26 6.34 -1.71
CA GLU A 56 -18.83 5.75 -0.52
C GLU A 56 -19.73 4.59 -0.94
N HIS A 57 -19.35 3.40 -0.54
CA HIS A 57 -20.03 2.15 -0.84
C HIS A 57 -20.67 1.60 0.45
N GLY A 58 -21.92 1.95 0.71
CA GLY A 58 -22.67 1.45 1.87
C GLY A 58 -23.79 0.49 1.50
N GLU A 59 -23.86 -0.66 2.16
CA GLU A 59 -25.10 -1.41 2.43
C GLU A 59 -25.11 -1.81 3.91
N GLY A 60 -26.16 -1.47 4.67
CA GLY A 60 -26.30 -1.80 6.09
C GLY A 60 -25.64 -0.82 7.07
N GLN A 61 -25.12 -1.31 8.19
CA GLN A 61 -24.51 -0.50 9.27
C GLN A 61 -23.01 -0.19 9.07
N GLY A 62 -22.36 -0.83 8.10
CA GLY A 62 -20.94 -0.61 7.81
C GLY A 62 -20.70 0.46 6.74
N ARG A 63 -19.47 0.99 6.71
CA ARG A 63 -19.00 1.99 5.75
C ARG A 63 -17.81 1.43 4.97
N PHE A 64 -17.87 1.48 3.65
CA PHE A 64 -16.72 1.26 2.79
C PHE A 64 -16.44 2.51 1.97
N PHE A 65 -15.39 3.23 2.36
CA PHE A 65 -14.87 4.39 1.65
C PHE A 65 -13.71 3.95 0.77
N ASP A 66 -13.64 4.48 -0.44
CA ASP A 66 -12.46 4.37 -1.28
C ASP A 66 -12.16 5.68 -2.02
N ASP A 67 -10.89 5.89 -2.34
CA ASP A 67 -10.42 7.07 -3.06
C ASP A 67 -9.10 6.79 -3.76
N TYR A 68 -8.84 7.48 -4.87
CA TYR A 68 -7.84 7.09 -5.85
C TYR A 68 -6.98 8.28 -6.33
N CYS A 69 -5.68 8.06 -6.52
CA CYS A 69 -4.72 9.05 -7.05
C CYS A 69 -4.60 10.36 -6.26
N ASN A 70 -4.51 10.28 -4.94
CA ASN A 70 -4.37 11.37 -3.99
C ASN A 70 -2.94 11.59 -3.50
N TRP A 71 -1.98 10.76 -3.91
CA TRP A 71 -0.58 10.85 -3.48
C TRP A 71 0.08 12.22 -3.73
N GLU A 72 -0.39 12.99 -4.72
CA GLU A 72 0.13 14.35 -4.97
C GLU A 72 -0.40 15.38 -3.98
N ARG A 73 -1.65 15.24 -3.51
CA ARG A 73 -2.28 16.21 -2.61
C ARG A 73 -2.06 15.88 -1.13
N ILE A 74 -1.85 14.60 -0.81
CA ILE A 74 -1.65 14.12 0.56
C ILE A 74 -0.15 13.91 0.80
N PRO A 75 0.52 14.79 1.58
CA PRO A 75 1.96 14.73 1.77
C PRO A 75 2.45 13.43 2.43
N GLU A 76 1.62 12.75 3.25
CA GLU A 76 1.96 11.46 3.84
C GLU A 76 2.09 10.36 2.79
N TYR A 77 1.16 10.33 1.82
CA TYR A 77 1.22 9.39 0.71
C TYR A 77 2.40 9.71 -0.18
N ARG A 78 2.65 11.00 -0.46
CA ARG A 78 3.85 11.42 -1.20
C ARG A 78 5.13 10.94 -0.51
N ALA A 79 5.26 11.21 0.80
CA ALA A 79 6.42 10.79 1.58
C ALA A 79 6.55 9.26 1.55
N PHE A 80 5.47 8.52 1.76
CA PHE A 80 5.51 7.05 1.68
C PHE A 80 5.95 6.55 0.29
N VAL A 81 5.42 7.11 -0.79
CA VAL A 81 5.75 6.69 -2.16
C VAL A 81 7.24 6.93 -2.49
N TYR A 82 7.80 8.09 -2.11
CA TYR A 82 9.15 8.48 -2.52
C TYR A 82 10.25 8.14 -1.51
N GLU A 83 9.93 8.10 -0.23
CA GLU A 83 10.92 8.05 0.84
C GLU A 83 10.92 6.72 1.60
N SER A 84 9.83 5.94 1.52
CA SER A 84 9.76 4.60 2.12
C SER A 84 10.58 3.56 1.33
N PRO A 85 10.84 2.37 1.89
CA PRO A 85 11.51 1.31 1.16
C PRO A 85 10.63 0.63 0.09
N ALA A 86 9.38 1.05 -0.12
CA ALA A 86 8.40 0.35 -0.96
C ALA A 86 8.92 0.03 -2.37
N ALA A 87 9.49 1.01 -3.08
CA ALA A 87 10.02 0.79 -4.44
C ALA A 87 11.18 -0.21 -4.45
N ALA A 88 12.07 -0.15 -3.46
CA ALA A 88 13.21 -1.06 -3.38
C ALA A 88 12.77 -2.49 -3.02
N VAL A 89 11.79 -2.62 -2.11
CA VAL A 89 11.18 -3.91 -1.74
C VAL A 89 10.47 -4.53 -2.95
N ALA A 90 9.65 -3.76 -3.66
CA ALA A 90 8.96 -4.22 -4.87
C ALA A 90 9.96 -4.67 -5.95
N ALA A 91 11.01 -3.88 -6.22
CA ALA A 91 12.05 -4.24 -7.19
C ALA A 91 12.77 -5.55 -6.79
N ALA A 92 13.08 -5.72 -5.50
CA ALA A 92 13.73 -6.94 -5.00
C ALA A 92 12.85 -8.18 -5.15
N VAL A 93 11.57 -8.11 -4.73
CA VAL A 93 10.62 -9.23 -4.85
C VAL A 93 10.41 -9.61 -6.33
N MET A 94 10.27 -8.62 -7.21
CA MET A 94 10.09 -8.82 -8.65
C MET A 94 11.38 -9.24 -9.39
N GLN A 95 12.55 -9.24 -8.73
CA GLN A 95 13.86 -9.41 -9.37
C GLN A 95 14.09 -8.40 -10.53
N SER A 96 13.60 -7.18 -10.35
CA SER A 96 13.69 -6.11 -11.33
C SER A 96 14.80 -5.12 -10.96
N PRO A 97 15.48 -4.49 -11.93
CA PRO A 97 16.41 -3.39 -11.65
C PRO A 97 15.73 -2.17 -11.01
N SER A 98 14.42 -1.99 -11.20
CA SER A 98 13.65 -0.88 -10.63
C SER A 98 12.17 -1.24 -10.46
N ALA A 99 11.46 -0.46 -9.65
CA ALA A 99 10.01 -0.43 -9.59
C ALA A 99 9.55 1.02 -9.76
N GLN A 100 8.53 1.23 -10.59
CA GLN A 100 7.94 2.54 -10.80
C GLN A 100 6.59 2.59 -10.12
N PHE A 101 6.39 3.60 -9.27
CA PHE A 101 5.08 3.88 -8.72
C PHE A 101 4.12 4.30 -9.85
N PHE A 102 2.94 3.70 -9.88
CA PHE A 102 1.92 3.97 -10.90
C PHE A 102 0.74 4.74 -10.31
N HIS A 103 0.14 4.23 -9.25
CA HIS A 103 -0.92 4.89 -8.48
C HIS A 103 -0.99 4.32 -7.06
N GLU A 104 -1.78 4.96 -6.21
CA GLU A 104 -2.26 4.41 -4.95
C GLU A 104 -3.81 4.32 -4.96
N HIS A 105 -4.34 3.50 -4.06
CA HIS A 105 -5.77 3.40 -3.81
C HIS A 105 -5.97 3.22 -2.31
N VAL A 106 -6.77 4.09 -1.71
CA VAL A 106 -7.16 3.99 -0.30
C VAL A 106 -8.46 3.22 -0.22
N LEU A 107 -8.51 2.21 0.65
CA LEU A 107 -9.68 1.37 0.88
C LEU A 107 -9.91 1.28 2.39
N VAL A 108 -10.97 1.90 2.91
CA VAL A 108 -11.34 1.86 4.33
C VAL A 108 -12.64 1.10 4.48
N LYS A 109 -12.59 -0.09 5.09
CA LYS A 109 -13.76 -0.90 5.41
C LYS A 109 -13.98 -0.93 6.92
N GLU A 110 -14.98 -0.21 7.38
CA GLU A 110 -15.36 -0.18 8.79
C GLU A 110 -16.01 -1.52 9.23
N PRO A 111 -15.92 -1.87 10.53
CA PRO A 111 -16.61 -3.03 11.07
C PRO A 111 -18.10 -3.07 10.68
N GLY A 112 -18.59 -4.27 10.34
CA GLY A 112 -19.98 -4.45 9.90
C GLY A 112 -20.24 -4.21 8.41
N THR A 113 -19.21 -3.86 7.61
CA THR A 113 -19.37 -3.72 6.16
C THR A 113 -19.54 -5.08 5.47
N ALA A 114 -20.72 -5.33 4.90
CA ALA A 114 -21.05 -6.59 4.23
C ALA A 114 -20.48 -6.70 2.81
N LYS A 115 -20.07 -5.58 2.20
CA LYS A 115 -19.61 -5.53 0.80
C LYS A 115 -18.26 -6.27 0.62
N ARG A 116 -18.34 -7.45 0.00
CA ARG A 116 -17.17 -8.27 -0.37
C ARG A 116 -16.44 -7.63 -1.55
N THR A 117 -15.12 -7.76 -1.55
CA THR A 117 -14.32 -7.52 -2.77
C THR A 117 -14.52 -8.74 -3.68
N PRO A 118 -15.08 -8.58 -4.90
CA PRO A 118 -15.29 -9.70 -5.81
C PRO A 118 -13.95 -10.29 -6.26
N TRP A 119 -13.97 -11.52 -6.74
CA TRP A 119 -12.78 -12.11 -7.35
C TRP A 119 -12.42 -11.36 -8.64
N HIS A 120 -11.16 -11.00 -8.78
CA HIS A 120 -10.58 -10.31 -9.93
C HIS A 120 -9.07 -10.58 -9.99
N GLN A 121 -8.45 -10.19 -11.10
CA GLN A 121 -7.00 -10.10 -11.30
C GLN A 121 -6.73 -8.71 -11.87
N ASP A 122 -5.88 -7.95 -11.18
CA ASP A 122 -5.44 -6.62 -11.62
C ASP A 122 -4.52 -6.67 -12.85
#